data_AF-A0A523D700-F1
#
_entry.id   AF-A0A523D700-F1
#
_cell.length_a   1.000
_cell.length_b   1.000
_cell.length_c   1.000
_cell.angle_alpha   90.00
_cell.angle_beta   90.00
_cell.angle_gamma   90.00
#
_symmetry.space_group_name_H-M   'P 1'
#
loop_
_entity.id
_entity.type
_entity.pdbx_description
1 polymer ?
#
loop_
_entity_poly.entity_id
_entity_poly.type
_entity_poly.pdbx_seq_one_letter_code
_entity_poly.pdbx_strand_id
1 'polypeptide(L)'
;MRYETRRITILVVLMAIVLGGEAVAQAPGDACTALDPNATILSNGFGLNPSNTRNSVSSITASNVHRLRLRFALGGSAQEKRGAPTVTKQALFYFVGNQIVAAARSTGCTFWTATLTNPASGATDLPRSSSLLLVDNPSGGRMLIVGSLSGFVYGLDAADGSTVWSARVSTDPLHIITGGMQFNAGRLFIPVATGEVITASKPGSSCCSSRGRVVAFNAFNGDFMWAFDSVPPGGSGGSVWSALS
;
A
#
# COMPACT_ATOMS: atom_id res chain seq x y z
N MET A 1 2.81 -35.68 63.47
CA MET A 1 1.39 -36.05 63.28
C MET A 1 0.59 -34.78 63.09
N ARG A 2 -0.12 -34.69 61.96
CA ARG A 2 -1.14 -33.68 61.53
C ARG A 2 -0.78 -32.19 61.66
N TYR A 3 -0.28 -31.62 60.56
CA TYR A 3 -0.44 -30.20 60.24
C TYR A 3 -1.73 -30.05 59.40
N GLU A 4 -2.64 -29.19 59.84
CA GLU A 4 -3.84 -28.82 59.08
C GLU A 4 -3.50 -27.84 57.95
N THR A 5 -3.83 -28.22 56.72
CA THR A 5 -3.74 -27.32 55.56
C THR A 5 -5.10 -26.67 55.34
N ARG A 6 -5.26 -25.41 55.75
CA ARG A 6 -6.42 -24.58 55.40
C ARG A 6 -6.45 -24.36 53.88
N ARG A 7 -7.50 -24.84 53.20
CA ARG A 7 -7.77 -24.55 51.79
C ARG A 7 -8.27 -23.12 51.66
N ILE A 8 -7.52 -22.26 50.96
CA ILE A 8 -8.00 -20.95 50.49
C ILE A 8 -8.53 -21.17 49.07
N THR A 9 -9.85 -21.09 48.91
CA THR A 9 -10.50 -21.12 47.59
C THR A 9 -10.48 -19.70 47.02
N ILE A 10 -9.66 -19.47 45.99
CA ILE A 10 -9.68 -18.21 45.22
C ILE A 10 -10.80 -18.34 44.17
N LEU A 11 -11.89 -17.59 44.36
CA LEU A 11 -12.90 -17.39 43.31
C LEU A 11 -12.31 -16.47 42.24
N VAL A 12 -12.00 -17.02 41.06
CA VAL A 12 -11.68 -16.23 39.87
C VAL A 12 -13.01 -15.92 39.18
N VAL A 13 -13.47 -14.66 39.27
CA VAL A 13 -14.62 -14.18 38.51
C VAL A 13 -14.15 -13.87 37.10
N LEU A 14 -14.49 -14.74 36.15
CA LEU A 14 -14.32 -14.50 34.70
C LEU A 14 -15.37 -13.48 34.25
N MET A 15 -14.97 -12.22 34.16
CA MET A 15 -15.75 -11.19 33.48
C MET A 15 -15.54 -11.36 31.97
N ALA A 16 -16.52 -11.97 31.28
CA ALA A 16 -16.54 -12.00 29.83
C ALA A 16 -16.83 -10.58 29.31
N ILE A 17 -15.79 -9.88 28.84
CA ILE A 17 -15.96 -8.64 28.09
C ILE A 17 -16.48 -9.03 26.71
N VAL A 18 -17.79 -8.89 26.52
CA VAL A 18 -18.40 -8.92 25.18
C VAL A 18 -17.95 -7.63 24.49
N LEU A 19 -16.88 -7.72 23.70
CA LEU A 19 -16.52 -6.68 22.75
C LEU A 19 -17.56 -6.71 21.63
N GLY A 20 -18.64 -5.95 21.81
CA GLY A 20 -19.55 -5.61 20.73
C GLY A 20 -18.76 -4.80 19.70
N GLY A 21 -18.24 -5.47 18.68
CA GLY A 21 -17.81 -4.80 17.47
C GLY A 21 -19.05 -4.24 16.78
N GLU A 22 -19.26 -2.94 16.87
CA GLU A 22 -20.24 -2.27 16.03
C GLU A 22 -19.82 -2.52 14.57
N ALA A 23 -20.63 -3.28 13.85
CA ALA A 23 -20.53 -3.35 12.40
C ALA A 23 -20.73 -1.93 11.87
N VAL A 24 -19.70 -1.38 11.21
CA VAL A 24 -19.84 -0.11 10.50
C VAL A 24 -20.87 -0.35 9.40
N ALA A 25 -22.08 0.19 9.60
CA ALA A 25 -23.14 0.10 8.62
C ALA A 25 -22.65 0.74 7.32
N GLN A 26 -22.56 -0.08 6.27
CA GLN A 26 -22.39 0.40 4.91
C GLN A 26 -23.60 1.28 4.60
N ALA A 27 -23.37 2.54 4.21
CA ALA A 27 -24.45 3.45 3.89
C ALA A 27 -25.33 2.81 2.78
N PRO A 28 -26.65 2.64 3.00
CA PRO A 28 -27.55 2.18 1.95
C PRO A 28 -27.79 3.32 0.94
N GLY A 29 -27.60 3.03 -0.35
CA GLY A 29 -27.91 3.92 -1.49
C GLY A 29 -26.69 4.71 -1.98
N ASP A 30 -26.27 4.67 -3.23
CA ASP A 30 -26.90 4.28 -4.50
C ASP A 30 -26.20 3.07 -5.13
N ALA A 31 -26.84 2.41 -6.11
CA ALA A 31 -26.17 1.39 -6.92
C ALA A 31 -24.83 1.92 -7.43
N CYS A 32 -23.73 1.20 -7.19
CA CYS A 32 -22.44 1.51 -7.78
C CYS A 32 -22.62 1.59 -9.30
N THR A 33 -22.57 2.81 -9.87
CA THR A 33 -22.38 2.96 -11.31
C THR A 33 -21.05 2.31 -11.68
N ALA A 34 -20.92 1.78 -12.90
CA ALA A 34 -19.63 1.27 -13.35
C ALA A 34 -18.51 2.31 -13.14
N LEU A 35 -17.34 1.82 -12.71
CA LEU A 35 -16.15 2.65 -12.57
C LEU A 35 -15.71 3.11 -13.97
N ASP A 36 -15.60 4.43 -14.15
CA ASP A 36 -14.96 5.06 -15.29
C ASP A 36 -13.44 5.05 -15.07
N PRO A 37 -12.69 4.20 -15.79
CA PRO A 37 -11.24 4.11 -15.63
C PRO A 37 -10.53 5.40 -16.05
N ASN A 38 -11.19 6.27 -16.82
CA ASN A 38 -10.62 7.48 -17.39
C ASN A 38 -10.99 8.76 -16.61
N ALA A 39 -11.79 8.66 -15.54
CA ALA A 39 -12.19 9.81 -14.72
C ALA A 39 -10.99 10.66 -14.29
N THR A 40 -11.05 11.99 -14.43
CA THR A 40 -9.89 12.87 -14.20
C THR A 40 -9.18 12.61 -12.85
N ILE A 41 -7.87 12.44 -12.87
CA ILE A 41 -7.05 12.29 -11.65
C ILE A 41 -7.04 13.60 -10.87
N LEU A 42 -7.28 13.52 -9.56
CA LEU A 42 -7.26 14.66 -8.63
C LEU A 42 -6.03 14.64 -7.71
N SER A 43 -5.57 13.45 -7.33
CA SER A 43 -4.42 13.22 -6.44
C SER A 43 -3.83 11.86 -6.76
N ASN A 44 -2.52 11.77 -6.95
CA ASN A 44 -1.87 10.54 -7.41
C ASN A 44 -0.44 10.42 -6.91
N GLY A 45 -0.02 9.19 -6.58
CA GLY A 45 1.30 8.93 -6.05
C GLY A 45 1.56 9.65 -4.72
N PHE A 46 2.81 9.60 -4.28
CA PHE A 46 3.21 10.16 -2.99
C PHE A 46 3.32 11.70 -3.00
N GLY A 47 3.74 12.27 -4.12
CA GLY A 47 4.04 13.70 -4.26
C GLY A 47 2.94 14.56 -4.86
N LEU A 48 1.83 13.95 -5.30
CA LEU A 48 0.70 14.55 -6.04
C LEU A 48 1.03 15.06 -7.45
N ASN A 49 2.29 15.42 -7.70
CA ASN A 49 2.82 15.84 -8.99
C ASN A 49 4.32 15.51 -9.08
N PRO A 50 4.93 15.60 -10.28
CA PRO A 50 6.35 15.32 -10.48
C PRO A 50 7.29 16.22 -9.66
N SER A 51 6.87 17.42 -9.27
CA SER A 51 7.66 18.31 -8.41
C SER A 51 7.49 18.03 -6.91
N ASN A 52 6.74 16.98 -6.54
CA ASN A 52 6.52 16.53 -5.17
C ASN A 52 6.00 17.63 -4.22
N THR A 53 5.18 18.58 -4.72
CA THR A 53 4.77 19.74 -3.91
C THR A 53 3.77 19.39 -2.81
N ARG A 54 3.09 18.24 -2.90
CA ARG A 54 2.00 17.82 -1.99
C ARG A 54 0.95 18.90 -1.76
N ASN A 55 0.73 19.72 -2.77
CA ASN A 55 -0.20 20.82 -2.74
C ASN A 55 -1.35 20.53 -3.70
N SER A 56 -2.57 20.87 -3.28
CA SER A 56 -3.76 20.76 -4.11
C SER A 56 -4.66 21.97 -3.90
N VAL A 57 -5.30 22.41 -4.97
CA VAL A 57 -6.33 23.44 -4.90
C VAL A 57 -7.52 22.91 -4.11
N SER A 58 -8.00 23.71 -3.16
CA SER A 58 -9.10 23.34 -2.28
C SER A 58 -10.07 24.50 -2.11
N SER A 59 -11.36 24.18 -2.02
CA SER A 59 -12.39 25.12 -1.57
C SER A 59 -12.41 25.29 -0.04
N ILE A 60 -11.65 24.46 0.68
CA ILE A 60 -11.43 24.58 2.12
C ILE A 60 -10.38 25.66 2.35
N THR A 61 -10.72 26.64 3.18
CA THR A 61 -9.89 27.80 3.51
C THR A 61 -9.87 28.00 5.03
N ALA A 62 -8.95 28.83 5.52
CA ALA A 62 -8.87 29.17 6.95
C ALA A 62 -10.19 29.75 7.49
N SER A 63 -10.98 30.45 6.66
CA SER A 63 -12.24 31.05 7.09
C SER A 63 -13.40 30.05 7.15
N ASN A 64 -13.31 28.87 6.52
CA ASN A 64 -14.42 27.90 6.48
C ASN A 64 -14.10 26.52 7.06
N VAL A 65 -12.84 26.24 7.42
CA VAL A 65 -12.40 24.92 7.94
C VAL A 65 -13.19 24.47 9.18
N HIS A 66 -13.66 25.42 10.00
CA HIS A 66 -14.49 25.15 11.19
C HIS A 66 -15.87 24.55 10.87
N ARG A 67 -16.31 24.58 9.61
CA ARG A 67 -17.60 24.03 9.17
C ARG A 67 -17.49 22.60 8.66
N LEU A 68 -16.29 22.04 8.60
CA LEU A 68 -16.08 20.67 8.13
C LEU A 68 -16.85 19.68 9.00
N ARG A 69 -17.47 18.70 8.34
CA ARG A 69 -18.13 17.56 8.96
C ARG A 69 -17.68 16.29 8.26
N LEU A 70 -17.65 15.19 9.00
CA LEU A 70 -17.40 13.88 8.39
C LEU A 70 -18.48 13.61 7.34
N ARG A 71 -18.05 13.29 6.11
CA ARG A 71 -18.98 12.87 5.06
C ARG A 71 -19.27 11.38 5.15
N PHE A 72 -18.22 10.56 5.23
CA PHE A 72 -18.26 9.13 5.46
C PHE A 72 -16.88 8.66 5.93
N ALA A 73 -16.82 7.47 6.54
CA ALA A 73 -15.58 6.80 6.89
C ALA A 73 -15.53 5.45 6.15
N LEU A 74 -14.43 5.21 5.44
CA LEU A 74 -14.15 3.93 4.80
C LEU A 74 -13.01 3.24 5.55
N GLY A 75 -13.15 1.94 5.74
CA GLY A 75 -12.15 1.14 6.41
C GLY A 75 -12.56 -0.32 6.49
N GLY A 76 -11.72 -1.09 7.16
CA GLY A 76 -11.93 -2.50 7.48
C GLY A 76 -10.95 -2.90 8.55
N SER A 77 -11.00 -4.17 8.97
CA SER A 77 -10.04 -4.69 9.94
C SER A 77 -8.64 -4.66 9.36
N ALA A 78 -7.75 -3.86 9.97
CA ALA A 78 -6.38 -3.72 9.56
C ALA A 78 -5.50 -3.49 10.79
N GLN A 79 -4.35 -4.17 10.84
CA GLN A 79 -3.34 -3.94 11.88
C GLN A 79 -2.50 -2.70 11.59
N GLU A 80 -2.58 -2.16 10.38
CA GLU A 80 -1.80 -1.03 9.93
C GLU A 80 -2.55 -0.27 8.83
N LYS A 81 -2.45 1.07 8.84
CA LYS A 81 -2.97 1.94 7.78
C LYS A 81 -1.81 2.68 7.15
N ARG A 82 -1.57 2.43 5.86
CA ARG A 82 -0.51 3.07 5.07
C ARG A 82 -0.99 3.41 3.68
N GLY A 83 -0.13 4.13 2.96
CA GLY A 83 -0.34 4.50 1.58
C GLY A 83 -1.17 5.77 1.44
N ALA A 84 -0.63 6.78 0.79
CA ALA A 84 -1.46 7.86 0.27
C ALA A 84 -2.45 7.27 -0.75
N PRO A 85 -3.76 7.55 -0.64
CA PRO A 85 -4.74 7.08 -1.60
C PRO A 85 -4.54 7.79 -2.94
N THR A 86 -4.91 7.12 -4.02
CA THR A 86 -5.07 7.75 -5.33
C THR A 86 -6.53 8.11 -5.54
N VAL A 87 -6.79 9.31 -6.07
CA VAL A 87 -8.13 9.90 -6.15
C VAL A 87 -8.40 10.40 -7.55
N THR A 88 -9.55 10.02 -8.11
CA THR A 88 -10.10 10.57 -9.35
C THR A 88 -11.40 11.34 -9.09
N LYS A 89 -11.96 11.92 -10.15
CA LYS A 89 -13.29 12.55 -10.13
C LYS A 89 -14.42 11.58 -9.79
N GLN A 90 -14.20 10.26 -9.83
CA GLN A 90 -15.22 9.28 -9.44
C GLN A 90 -14.78 8.37 -8.30
N ALA A 91 -13.48 8.02 -8.20
CA ALA A 91 -13.02 6.93 -7.36
C ALA A 91 -11.93 7.31 -6.36
N LEU A 92 -11.85 6.52 -5.29
CA LEU A 92 -10.80 6.44 -4.30
C LEU A 92 -10.17 5.06 -4.42
N PHE A 93 -8.85 4.99 -4.58
CA PHE A 93 -8.06 3.77 -4.49
C PHE A 93 -7.22 3.84 -3.21
N TYR A 94 -7.34 2.85 -2.33
CA TYR A 94 -6.67 2.86 -1.02
C TYR A 94 -6.44 1.45 -0.48
N PHE A 95 -5.56 1.34 0.52
CA PHE A 95 -5.29 0.07 1.19
C PHE A 95 -6.21 -0.16 2.38
N VAL A 96 -6.62 -1.42 2.59
CA VAL A 96 -7.29 -1.93 3.79
C VAL A 96 -6.59 -3.22 4.21
N GLY A 97 -5.68 -3.11 5.19
CA GLY A 97 -4.81 -4.24 5.55
C GLY A 97 -3.97 -4.67 4.34
N ASN A 98 -4.13 -5.92 3.90
CA ASN A 98 -3.44 -6.48 2.74
C ASN A 98 -4.23 -6.35 1.44
N GLN A 99 -5.40 -5.70 1.48
CA GLN A 99 -6.27 -5.51 0.32
C GLN A 99 -6.09 -4.11 -0.27
N ILE A 100 -6.36 -4.01 -1.57
CA ILE A 100 -6.55 -2.75 -2.28
C ILE A 100 -8.04 -2.61 -2.58
N VAL A 101 -8.61 -1.45 -2.29
CA VAL A 101 -10.03 -1.18 -2.49
C VAL A 101 -10.19 0.00 -3.43
N ALA A 102 -11.09 -0.13 -4.41
CA ALA A 102 -11.64 0.98 -5.17
C ALA A 102 -13.05 1.28 -4.69
N ALA A 103 -13.34 2.54 -4.34
CA ALA A 103 -14.65 2.97 -3.90
C ALA A 103 -15.06 4.31 -4.52
N ALA A 104 -16.35 4.55 -4.66
CA ALA A 104 -16.90 5.81 -5.15
C ALA A 104 -16.55 6.97 -4.21
N ARG A 105 -16.00 8.06 -4.74
CA ARG A 105 -15.65 9.27 -3.97
C ARG A 105 -16.89 9.99 -3.42
N SER A 106 -18.03 9.86 -4.09
CA SER A 106 -19.29 10.51 -3.70
C SER A 106 -20.02 9.78 -2.57
N THR A 107 -20.08 8.45 -2.63
CA THR A 107 -20.94 7.63 -1.76
C THR A 107 -20.18 6.66 -0.87
N GLY A 108 -18.93 6.33 -1.20
CA GLY A 108 -18.18 5.27 -0.53
C GLY A 108 -18.54 3.85 -0.99
N CYS A 109 -19.39 3.69 -2.01
CA CYS A 109 -19.73 2.38 -2.57
C CYS A 109 -18.48 1.69 -3.14
N THR A 110 -18.17 0.48 -2.69
CA THR A 110 -17.01 -0.29 -3.15
C THR A 110 -17.27 -0.82 -4.57
N PHE A 111 -16.41 -0.45 -5.51
CA PHE A 111 -16.41 -1.00 -6.86
C PHE A 111 -15.80 -2.40 -6.88
N TRP A 112 -14.62 -2.54 -6.28
CA TRP A 112 -13.89 -3.79 -6.20
C TRP A 112 -12.92 -3.80 -5.03
N THR A 113 -12.52 -5.02 -4.64
CA THR A 113 -11.47 -5.29 -3.67
C THR A 113 -10.51 -6.31 -4.28
N ALA A 114 -9.22 -6.03 -4.23
CA ALA A 114 -8.17 -6.89 -4.76
C ALA A 114 -7.19 -7.33 -3.66
N THR A 115 -6.66 -8.53 -3.83
CA THR A 115 -5.56 -9.08 -3.03
C THR A 115 -4.43 -9.43 -4.00
N LEU A 116 -3.18 -9.18 -3.59
CA LEU A 116 -2.02 -9.54 -4.39
C LEU A 116 -1.64 -11.00 -4.13
N THR A 117 -1.30 -11.75 -5.18
CA THR A 117 -0.72 -13.08 -5.08
C THR A 117 0.76 -13.00 -5.41
N ASN A 118 1.61 -13.54 -4.55
CA ASN A 118 3.04 -13.60 -4.78
C ASN A 118 3.34 -14.62 -5.91
N PRO A 119 3.92 -14.21 -7.04
CA PRO A 119 4.15 -15.12 -8.17
C PRO A 119 5.13 -16.26 -7.86
N ALA A 120 6.04 -16.07 -6.89
CA ALA A 120 7.05 -17.06 -6.54
C ALA A 120 6.53 -18.11 -5.54
N SER A 121 5.64 -17.73 -4.60
CA SER A 121 5.15 -18.65 -3.56
C SER A 121 3.69 -19.08 -3.73
N GLY A 122 2.91 -18.37 -4.55
CA GLY A 122 1.46 -18.57 -4.68
C GLY A 122 0.64 -18.09 -3.47
N ALA A 123 1.28 -17.59 -2.42
CA ALA A 123 0.62 -17.06 -1.23
C ALA A 123 0.17 -15.60 -1.43
N THR A 124 -0.70 -15.12 -0.55
CA THR A 124 -1.05 -13.69 -0.49
C THR A 124 0.20 -12.85 -0.24
N ASP A 125 0.42 -11.85 -1.09
CA ASP A 125 1.48 -10.86 -0.92
C ASP A 125 1.00 -9.64 -0.12
N LEU A 126 1.96 -8.88 0.41
CA LEU A 126 1.71 -7.79 1.33
C LEU A 126 1.98 -6.44 0.65
N PRO A 127 0.94 -5.70 0.20
CA PRO A 127 1.15 -4.36 -0.33
C PRO A 127 1.78 -3.46 0.73
N ARG A 128 2.80 -2.69 0.34
CA ARG A 128 3.65 -1.94 1.28
C ARG A 128 4.11 -0.58 0.79
N SER A 129 3.96 -0.27 -0.51
CA SER A 129 4.34 1.05 -1.05
C SER A 129 3.64 2.20 -0.32
N SER A 130 4.35 3.31 -0.10
CA SER A 130 3.84 4.48 0.64
C SER A 130 2.76 5.28 -0.10
N SER A 131 2.42 4.87 -1.31
CA SER A 131 1.29 5.36 -2.10
C SER A 131 0.87 4.31 -3.11
N LEU A 132 -0.36 4.43 -3.59
CA LEU A 132 -0.76 3.88 -4.88
C LEU A 132 -0.37 4.88 -5.99
N LEU A 133 -0.12 4.38 -7.20
CA LEU A 133 0.18 5.21 -8.35
C LEU A 133 -0.68 4.76 -9.53
N LEU A 134 -1.53 5.64 -10.03
CA LEU A 134 -2.36 5.39 -11.21
C LEU A 134 -1.66 5.94 -12.45
N VAL A 135 -1.53 5.14 -13.50
CA VAL A 135 -0.86 5.53 -14.76
C VAL A 135 -1.78 5.30 -15.94
N ASP A 136 -1.82 6.25 -16.87
CA ASP A 136 -2.57 6.11 -18.12
C ASP A 136 -1.91 5.06 -19.01
N ASN A 137 -2.69 4.07 -19.47
CA ASN A 137 -2.20 3.02 -20.35
C ASN A 137 -2.39 3.43 -21.82
N PRO A 138 -1.35 3.44 -22.67
CA PRO A 138 -1.47 3.72 -24.10
C PRO A 138 -2.47 2.82 -24.83
N SER A 139 -2.68 1.59 -24.34
CA SER A 139 -3.66 0.65 -24.89
C SER A 139 -5.10 0.92 -24.43
N GLY A 140 -5.32 1.95 -23.62
CA GLY A 140 -6.62 2.34 -23.05
C GLY A 140 -6.76 1.99 -21.57
N GLY A 141 -7.56 2.79 -20.87
CA GLY A 141 -7.75 2.65 -19.43
C GLY A 141 -6.53 3.08 -18.62
N ARG A 142 -6.45 2.59 -17.38
CA ARG A 142 -5.38 2.93 -16.45
C ARG A 142 -4.92 1.72 -15.67
N MET A 143 -3.65 1.72 -15.29
CA MET A 143 -3.11 0.73 -14.36
C MET A 143 -2.88 1.35 -13.00
N LEU A 144 -3.22 0.60 -11.96
CA LEU A 144 -2.90 0.90 -10.58
C LEU A 144 -1.63 0.15 -10.19
N ILE A 145 -0.56 0.88 -9.90
CA ILE A 145 0.73 0.34 -9.56
C ILE A 145 0.89 0.21 -8.05
N VAL A 146 1.32 -0.97 -7.61
CA VAL A 146 1.45 -1.36 -6.19
C VAL A 146 2.79 -2.04 -5.95
N GLY A 147 3.51 -1.63 -4.90
CA GLY A 147 4.73 -2.30 -4.45
C GLY A 147 4.49 -3.11 -3.19
N SER A 148 5.15 -4.26 -3.07
CA SER A 148 4.98 -5.18 -1.94
C SER A 148 6.22 -5.35 -1.06
N LEU A 149 5.99 -5.89 0.14
CA LEU A 149 7.05 -6.21 1.08
C LEU A 149 7.94 -7.37 0.59
N SER A 150 7.49 -8.19 -0.35
CA SER A 150 8.28 -9.29 -0.91
C SER A 150 9.17 -8.90 -2.10
N GLY A 151 9.21 -7.60 -2.44
CA GLY A 151 10.03 -7.07 -3.52
C GLY A 151 9.37 -7.18 -4.90
N PHE A 152 8.06 -7.40 -4.96
CA PHE A 152 7.30 -7.40 -6.21
C PHE A 152 6.61 -6.05 -6.45
N VAL A 153 6.55 -5.66 -7.71
CA VAL A 153 5.68 -4.60 -8.21
C VAL A 153 4.60 -5.23 -9.06
N TYR A 154 3.38 -4.70 -8.91
CA TYR A 154 2.19 -5.15 -9.60
C TYR A 154 1.59 -4.00 -10.39
N GLY A 155 1.20 -4.26 -11.63
CA GLY A 155 0.27 -3.43 -12.38
C GLY A 155 -1.09 -4.09 -12.39
N LEU A 156 -2.07 -3.45 -11.74
CA LEU A 156 -3.46 -3.90 -11.73
C LEU A 156 -4.27 -3.10 -12.75
N ASP A 157 -5.27 -3.70 -13.38
CA ASP A 157 -6.28 -2.95 -14.11
C ASP A 157 -7.10 -2.12 -13.11
N ALA A 158 -7.17 -0.81 -13.32
CA ALA A 158 -7.86 0.08 -12.38
C ALA A 158 -9.39 -0.12 -12.39
N ALA A 159 -9.97 -0.68 -13.46
CA ALA A 159 -11.41 -0.88 -13.61
C ALA A 159 -11.95 -2.01 -12.73
N ASP A 160 -11.18 -3.10 -12.55
CA ASP A 160 -11.62 -4.30 -11.84
C ASP A 160 -10.65 -4.83 -10.78
N GLY A 161 -9.43 -4.29 -10.70
CA GLY A 161 -8.41 -4.69 -9.73
C GLY A 161 -7.66 -5.98 -10.10
N SER A 162 -7.88 -6.55 -11.29
CA SER A 162 -7.17 -7.73 -11.76
C SER A 162 -5.69 -7.44 -12.00
N THR A 163 -4.81 -8.41 -11.73
CA THR A 163 -3.37 -8.25 -11.99
C THR A 163 -3.09 -8.45 -13.48
N VAL A 164 -2.57 -7.41 -14.14
CA VAL A 164 -2.17 -7.45 -15.56
C VAL A 164 -0.73 -7.95 -15.69
N TRP A 165 0.16 -7.45 -14.85
CA TRP A 165 1.56 -7.88 -14.81
C TRP A 165 2.12 -7.79 -13.39
N SER A 166 3.18 -8.55 -13.15
CA SER A 166 3.98 -8.45 -11.92
C SER A 166 5.45 -8.69 -12.24
N ALA A 167 6.33 -8.02 -11.51
CA ALA A 167 7.78 -8.11 -11.71
C ALA A 167 8.53 -7.99 -10.38
N ARG A 168 9.63 -8.74 -10.24
CA ARG A 168 10.47 -8.72 -9.04
C ARG A 168 11.62 -7.74 -9.21
N VAL A 169 11.84 -6.86 -8.24
CA VAL A 169 12.86 -5.79 -8.32
C VAL A 169 14.29 -6.31 -8.32
N SER A 170 14.52 -7.52 -7.80
CA SER A 170 15.82 -8.19 -7.85
C SER A 170 15.75 -9.66 -7.44
N THR A 171 16.88 -10.35 -7.49
CA THR A 171 17.06 -11.69 -6.92
C THR A 171 17.32 -11.67 -5.40
N ASP A 172 17.76 -10.55 -4.82
CA ASP A 172 18.00 -10.44 -3.38
C ASP A 172 16.69 -10.60 -2.58
N PRO A 173 16.56 -11.61 -1.69
CA PRO A 173 15.37 -11.83 -0.89
C PRO A 173 15.12 -10.76 0.18
N LEU A 174 16.11 -9.92 0.48
CA LEU A 174 15.98 -8.84 1.45
C LEU A 174 15.48 -7.54 0.81
N HIS A 175 15.36 -7.46 -0.52
CA HIS A 175 14.83 -6.27 -1.17
C HIS A 175 13.32 -6.16 -1.00
N ILE A 176 12.89 -5.03 -0.45
CA ILE A 176 11.50 -4.71 -0.12
C ILE A 176 11.12 -3.37 -0.74
N ILE A 177 9.82 -3.18 -1.01
CA ILE A 177 9.30 -1.92 -1.53
C ILE A 177 8.45 -1.27 -0.47
N THR A 178 8.90 -0.12 0.02
CA THR A 178 8.20 0.66 1.05
C THR A 178 7.94 2.10 0.61
N GLY A 179 8.76 2.64 -0.29
CA GLY A 179 8.59 3.97 -0.87
C GLY A 179 7.47 4.03 -1.92
N GLY A 180 7.12 5.24 -2.32
CA GLY A 180 6.19 5.51 -3.42
C GLY A 180 6.94 5.47 -4.75
N MET A 181 6.33 4.89 -5.77
CA MET A 181 6.93 4.84 -7.10
C MET A 181 6.66 6.14 -7.86
N GLN A 182 7.50 6.43 -8.85
CA GLN A 182 7.31 7.53 -9.79
C GLN A 182 7.10 7.01 -11.20
N PHE A 183 6.29 7.73 -11.98
CA PHE A 183 6.07 7.44 -13.38
C PHE A 183 6.51 8.64 -14.22
N ASN A 184 7.29 8.38 -15.26
CA ASN A 184 7.60 9.38 -16.28
C ASN A 184 7.84 8.71 -17.63
N ALA A 185 7.19 9.22 -18.68
CA ALA A 185 7.39 8.80 -20.07
C ALA A 185 7.43 7.26 -20.26
N GLY A 186 6.44 6.55 -19.73
CA GLY A 186 6.31 5.09 -19.85
C GLY A 186 7.20 4.27 -18.91
N ARG A 187 7.98 4.93 -18.04
CA ARG A 187 8.91 4.28 -17.11
C ARG A 187 8.41 4.41 -15.69
N LEU A 188 8.48 3.31 -14.95
CA LEU A 188 8.22 3.24 -13.53
C LEU A 188 9.54 3.20 -12.78
N PHE A 189 9.77 4.16 -11.89
CA PHE A 189 10.97 4.23 -11.05
C PHE A 189 10.59 3.77 -9.64
N ILE A 190 11.25 2.71 -9.20
CA ILE A 190 10.91 1.96 -8.01
C ILE A 190 12.04 2.13 -6.99
N PRO A 191 11.78 2.81 -5.86
CA PRO A 191 12.74 2.85 -4.76
C PRO A 191 12.74 1.50 -4.03
N VAL A 192 13.93 0.92 -3.86
CA VAL A 192 14.14 -0.36 -3.19
C VAL A 192 14.91 -0.14 -1.90
N ALA A 193 14.31 -0.60 -0.81
CA ALA A 193 14.94 -0.67 0.51
C ALA A 193 15.41 -2.10 0.79
N THR A 194 16.26 -2.26 1.80
CA THR A 194 16.67 -3.57 2.30
C THR A 194 16.07 -3.86 3.67
N GLY A 195 15.53 -5.07 3.82
CA GLY A 195 15.12 -5.66 5.09
C GLY A 195 16.30 -6.18 5.92
N GLU A 196 17.54 -6.00 5.47
CA GLU A 196 18.75 -6.51 6.14
C GLU A 196 18.89 -6.03 7.59
N VAL A 197 18.43 -4.82 7.92
CA VAL A 197 18.41 -4.34 9.31
C VAL A 197 17.57 -5.24 10.22
N ILE A 198 16.51 -5.85 9.69
CA ILE A 198 15.65 -6.79 10.43
C ILE A 198 16.39 -8.10 10.64
N THR A 199 17.08 -8.62 9.61
CA THR A 199 17.80 -9.89 9.70
C THR A 199 19.10 -9.79 10.50
N ALA A 200 19.84 -8.69 10.39
CA ALA A 200 21.10 -8.46 11.09
C ALA A 200 20.95 -8.43 12.61
N SER A 201 19.74 -8.12 13.11
CA SER A 201 19.43 -8.20 14.54
C SER A 201 19.30 -9.64 15.08
N LYS A 202 19.28 -10.66 14.20
CA LYS A 202 19.11 -12.07 14.59
C LYS A 202 20.47 -12.73 14.85
N PRO A 203 20.64 -13.48 15.96
CA PRO A 203 21.88 -14.23 16.23
C PRO A 203 22.24 -15.18 15.08
N GLY A 204 23.52 -15.20 14.70
CA GLY A 204 24.05 -16.09 13.65
C GLY A 204 23.83 -15.61 12.21
N SER A 205 23.24 -14.43 12.01
CA SER A 205 23.15 -13.81 10.68
C SER A 205 24.48 -13.19 10.27
N SER A 206 24.96 -13.50 9.07
CA SER A 206 26.09 -12.79 8.46
C SER A 206 25.60 -11.44 7.94
N CYS A 207 25.85 -10.38 8.68
CA CYS A 207 25.78 -9.02 8.17
C CYS A 207 27.03 -8.75 7.30
N CYS A 208 26.97 -7.99 6.20
CA CYS A 208 25.83 -7.40 5.48
C CYS A 208 26.23 -7.34 4.00
N SER A 209 25.31 -7.63 3.09
CA SER A 209 25.54 -7.67 1.64
C SER A 209 24.43 -7.05 0.81
N SER A 210 23.27 -6.75 1.41
CA SER A 210 22.14 -6.18 0.69
C SER A 210 22.29 -4.67 0.51
N ARG A 211 21.84 -4.16 -0.64
CA ARG A 211 22.05 -2.77 -1.03
C ARG A 211 20.79 -2.14 -1.63
N GLY A 212 20.41 -0.99 -1.08
CA GLY A 212 19.35 -0.18 -1.65
C GLY A 212 19.68 0.24 -3.07
N ARG A 213 18.62 0.41 -3.86
CA ARG A 213 18.72 0.73 -5.29
C ARG A 213 17.48 1.43 -5.79
N VAL A 214 17.59 2.01 -6.97
CA VAL A 214 16.46 2.40 -7.81
C VAL A 214 16.39 1.44 -8.98
N VAL A 215 15.21 0.92 -9.26
CA VAL A 215 14.96 0.05 -10.41
C VAL A 215 13.97 0.73 -11.33
N ALA A 216 14.22 0.66 -12.64
CA ALA A 216 13.30 1.16 -13.65
C ALA A 216 12.71 0.01 -14.45
N PHE A 217 11.38 -0.04 -14.50
CA PHE A 217 10.61 -0.96 -15.35
C PHE A 217 9.81 -0.19 -16.40
N ASN A 218 9.47 -0.86 -17.50
CA ASN A 218 8.40 -0.41 -18.36
C ASN A 218 7.08 -0.50 -17.57
N ALA A 219 6.37 0.63 -17.48
CA ALA A 219 5.19 0.73 -16.64
C ALA A 219 4.02 -0.15 -17.12
N PHE A 220 3.97 -0.55 -18.39
CA PHE A 220 2.82 -1.19 -19.03
C PHE A 220 2.87 -2.71 -19.04
N ASN A 221 4.06 -3.29 -18.91
CA ASN A 221 4.26 -4.74 -18.96
C ASN A 221 5.22 -5.27 -17.89
N GLY A 222 5.86 -4.39 -17.11
CA GLY A 222 6.78 -4.78 -16.06
C GLY A 222 8.17 -5.18 -16.55
N ASP A 223 8.52 -4.97 -17.82
CA ASP A 223 9.83 -5.34 -18.35
C ASP A 223 10.95 -4.55 -17.64
N PHE A 224 11.98 -5.28 -17.22
CA PHE A 224 13.18 -4.67 -16.64
C PHE A 224 13.87 -3.73 -17.64
N MET A 225 14.25 -2.54 -17.19
CA MET A 225 15.04 -1.60 -18.00
C MET A 225 16.45 -1.42 -17.46
N TRP A 226 16.57 -1.00 -16.19
CA TRP A 226 17.87 -0.80 -15.54
C TRP A 226 17.72 -0.81 -14.02
N ALA A 227 18.85 -0.94 -13.32
CA ALA A 227 18.96 -0.74 -11.89
C ALA A 227 20.19 0.12 -11.57
N PHE A 228 20.06 0.98 -10.57
CA PHE A 228 21.15 1.79 -10.03
C PHE A 228 21.28 1.51 -8.53
N ASP A 229 22.44 1.03 -8.11
CA ASP A 229 22.73 0.76 -6.72
C ASP A 229 23.20 2.03 -5.99
N SER A 230 22.64 2.29 -4.82
CA SER A 230 23.00 3.44 -3.99
C SER A 230 24.41 3.31 -3.40
N VAL A 231 24.97 2.09 -3.38
CA VAL A 231 26.31 1.80 -2.86
C VAL A 231 27.12 0.95 -3.86
N PRO A 232 28.45 1.14 -3.94
CA PRO A 232 29.32 0.36 -4.81
C PRO A 232 29.28 -1.14 -4.50
N PRO A 233 29.75 -2.01 -5.43
CA PRO A 233 29.96 -3.42 -5.17
C PRO A 233 30.82 -3.65 -3.92
N GLY A 234 30.39 -4.55 -3.04
CA GLY A 234 31.05 -4.84 -1.76
C GLY A 234 30.60 -3.95 -0.59
N GLY A 235 29.83 -2.90 -0.83
CA GLY A 235 29.14 -2.15 0.21
C GLY A 235 27.76 -2.72 0.54
N SER A 236 27.22 -2.35 1.71
CA SER A 236 25.87 -2.69 2.17
C SER A 236 25.09 -1.46 2.62
N GLY A 237 23.77 -1.58 2.74
CA GLY A 237 22.90 -0.48 3.17
C GLY A 237 22.45 0.42 2.00
N GLY A 238 22.36 1.74 2.21
CA GLY A 238 21.93 2.67 1.16
C GLY A 238 20.46 2.50 0.72
N SER A 239 19.60 1.97 1.60
CA SER A 239 18.16 1.76 1.35
C SER A 239 17.47 3.01 0.85
N VAL A 240 16.65 2.88 -0.20
CA VAL A 240 15.83 3.97 -0.74
C VAL A 240 14.42 3.83 -0.17
N TRP A 241 14.17 4.47 0.98
CA TRP A 241 12.91 4.36 1.75
C TRP A 241 11.79 5.30 1.30
N SER A 242 12.10 6.30 0.47
CA SER A 242 11.20 7.39 0.12
C SER A 242 10.83 7.36 -1.36
N ALA A 243 9.77 8.09 -1.72
CA ALA A 243 9.47 8.29 -3.13
C ALA A 243 10.52 9.21 -3.77
N LEU A 244 10.90 8.87 -4.99
CA LEU A 244 11.80 9.68 -5.81
C LEU A 244 11.10 11.02 -6.13
N SER A 245 11.86 12.11 -6.21
CA SER A 245 11.41 13.44 -6.67
C SER A 245 12.02 13.75 -8.01
#